data_AF-A0A7I9YSY2-F1
#
_entry.id   AF-A0A7I9YSY2-F1
#
_cell.length_a   1.000
_cell.length_b   1.000
_cell.length_c   1.000
_cell.angle_alpha   90.00
_cell.angle_beta   90.00
_cell.angle_gamma   90.00
#
_symmetry.space_group_name_H-M   'P 1'
#
loop_
_entity.id
_entity.type
_entity.pdbx_description
1 polymer ?
#
loop_
_entity_poly.entity_id
_entity_poly.type
_entity_poly.pdbx_seq_one_letter_code
_entity_poly.pdbx_strand_id
1 'polypeptide(L)'
;MNAFEAVRAAAIHPKMVAANRNQFVSLVLSNFFGQNAPLIAATEAAYEQMWAQDVAAMVGYHAGASAVVSALEPFVQPLQGLAGLRTQIAAAPAAAAASAAAPARMLAIQLGVANVGVGNVGNGNVGLLNFGSGNRLFAVEGVGRSTVFGR
;
A
#
# COMPACT_ATOMS: atom_id res chain seq x y z
N MET A 1 11.70 -14.23 -26.40
CA MET A 1 12.75 -13.32 -26.91
C MET A 1 12.44 -11.91 -26.39
N ASN A 2 13.40 -11.20 -25.79
CA ASN A 2 13.19 -9.84 -25.30
C ASN A 2 13.03 -8.85 -26.48
N ALA A 3 12.21 -7.80 -26.34
CA ALA A 3 12.02 -6.77 -27.37
C ALA A 3 13.35 -6.14 -27.82
N PHE A 4 14.28 -5.89 -26.88
CA PHE A 4 15.62 -5.38 -27.21
C PHE A 4 16.42 -6.35 -28.11
N GLU A 5 16.41 -7.64 -27.79
CA GLU A 5 17.13 -8.65 -28.56
C GLU A 5 16.52 -8.82 -29.96
N ALA A 6 15.18 -8.70 -30.07
CA ALA A 6 14.48 -8.75 -31.34
C ALA A 6 14.87 -7.58 -32.25
N VAL A 7 14.86 -6.34 -31.76
CA VAL A 7 15.26 -5.17 -32.57
C VAL A 7 16.74 -5.19 -32.90
N ARG A 8 17.61 -5.62 -31.97
CA ARG A 8 19.05 -5.74 -32.22
C ARG A 8 19.36 -6.72 -33.36
N ALA A 9 18.63 -7.84 -33.41
CA ALA A 9 18.79 -8.82 -34.48
C ALA A 9 18.18 -8.37 -35.82
N ALA A 10 17.12 -7.57 -35.78
CA ALA A 10 16.41 -7.08 -36.98
C ALA A 10 17.03 -5.82 -37.60
N ALA A 11 17.75 -5.02 -36.81
CA ALA A 11 18.36 -3.77 -37.23
C ALA A 11 19.39 -3.97 -38.35
N ILE A 12 19.38 -3.07 -39.33
CA ILE A 12 20.29 -3.16 -40.47
C ILE A 12 21.70 -2.78 -40.03
N HIS A 13 22.68 -3.64 -40.38
CA HIS A 13 24.07 -3.38 -40.03
C HIS A 13 24.61 -2.13 -40.79
N PRO A 14 25.28 -1.16 -40.13
CA PRO A 14 25.75 0.08 -40.75
C PRO A 14 26.65 -0.12 -41.99
N LYS A 15 27.43 -1.20 -42.00
CA LYS A 15 28.26 -1.58 -43.17
C LYS A 15 27.43 -1.83 -44.45
N MET A 16 26.21 -2.34 -44.34
CA MET A 16 25.35 -2.53 -45.53
C MET A 16 24.87 -1.19 -46.08
N VAL A 17 24.49 -0.27 -45.20
CA VAL A 17 24.13 1.10 -45.58
C VAL A 17 25.30 1.80 -46.27
N ALA A 18 26.50 1.71 -45.68
CA ALA A 18 27.71 2.28 -46.27
C ALA A 18 28.02 1.68 -47.66
N ALA A 19 27.89 0.36 -47.82
CA ALA A 19 28.10 -0.29 -49.11
C ALA A 19 27.12 0.21 -50.18
N ASN A 20 25.83 0.34 -49.84
CA ASN A 20 24.82 0.91 -50.72
C ASN A 20 25.15 2.36 -51.12
N ARG A 21 25.52 3.21 -50.14
CA ARG A 21 25.87 4.62 -50.40
C ARG A 21 27.11 4.75 -51.28
N ASN A 22 28.12 3.90 -51.09
CA ASN A 22 29.30 3.86 -51.95
C ASN A 22 28.95 3.42 -53.37
N GLN A 23 28.10 2.40 -53.54
CA GLN A 23 27.62 1.96 -54.85
C GLN A 23 26.83 3.07 -55.55
N PHE A 24 25.94 3.76 -54.84
CA PHE A 24 25.18 4.89 -55.38
C PHE A 24 26.10 5.97 -55.94
N VAL A 25 27.11 6.39 -55.16
CA VAL A 25 28.08 7.40 -55.61
C VAL A 25 28.84 6.93 -56.84
N SER A 26 29.29 5.67 -56.88
CA SER A 26 29.98 5.11 -58.05
C SER A 26 29.12 5.10 -59.30
N LEU A 27 27.85 4.73 -59.19
CA LEU A 27 26.90 4.72 -60.31
C LEU A 27 26.61 6.14 -60.82
N VAL A 28 26.44 7.11 -59.92
CA VAL A 28 26.23 8.52 -60.27
C VAL A 28 27.45 9.09 -60.98
N LEU A 29 28.66 8.86 -60.46
CA LEU A 29 29.90 9.38 -61.05
C LEU A 29 30.19 8.79 -62.43
N SER A 30 29.72 7.57 -62.72
CA SER A 30 29.88 6.92 -64.03
C SER A 30 28.71 7.18 -64.98
N ASN A 31 27.70 7.97 -64.59
CA ASN A 31 26.47 8.17 -65.35
C ASN A 31 26.58 9.24 -66.46
N PHE A 32 27.64 9.23 -67.26
CA PHE A 32 27.90 10.27 -68.27
C PHE A 32 26.80 10.36 -69.35
N PHE A 33 26.22 9.22 -69.73
CA PHE A 33 25.21 9.13 -70.78
C PHE A 33 23.80 8.83 -70.25
N GLY A 34 23.58 8.89 -68.94
CA GLY A 34 22.29 8.57 -68.33
C GLY A 34 21.95 7.06 -68.25
N GLN A 35 22.80 6.18 -68.78
CA GLN A 35 22.53 4.74 -68.85
C GLN A 35 22.46 4.06 -67.48
N ASN A 36 23.06 4.65 -66.44
CA ASN A 36 23.01 4.10 -65.08
C ASN A 36 21.75 4.53 -64.31
N ALA A 37 20.89 5.39 -64.86
CA ALA A 37 19.65 5.81 -64.21
C ALA A 37 18.81 4.67 -63.60
N PRO A 38 18.54 3.53 -64.29
CA PRO A 38 17.80 2.43 -63.67
C PRO A 38 18.56 1.75 -62.52
N LEU A 39 19.89 1.68 -62.58
CA LEU A 39 20.71 1.10 -61.50
C LEU A 39 20.80 2.03 -60.28
N ILE A 40 20.82 3.34 -60.51
CA ILE A 40 20.76 4.36 -59.45
C ILE A 40 19.42 4.21 -58.70
N ALA A 41 18.31 4.20 -59.43
CA ALA A 41 16.98 4.03 -58.85
C ALA A 41 16.85 2.70 -58.07
N ALA A 42 17.39 1.61 -58.60
CA ALA A 42 17.42 0.32 -57.90
C ALA A 42 18.24 0.38 -56.60
N THR A 43 19.38 1.08 -56.62
CA THR A 43 20.23 1.26 -55.45
C THR A 43 19.55 2.14 -54.39
N GLU A 44 18.84 3.20 -54.80
CA GLU A 44 18.02 4.03 -53.91
C GLU A 44 16.87 3.23 -53.29
N ALA A 45 16.13 2.45 -54.09
CA ALA A 45 15.06 1.60 -53.59
C ALA A 45 15.56 0.59 -52.53
N ALA A 46 16.75 0.02 -52.72
CA ALA A 46 17.37 -0.86 -51.72
C ALA A 46 17.71 -0.12 -50.40
N TYR A 47 18.12 1.15 -50.49
CA TYR A 47 18.32 1.99 -49.30
C TYR A 47 17.01 2.27 -48.57
N GLU A 48 15.95 2.60 -49.31
CA GLU A 48 14.62 2.83 -48.75
C GLU A 48 14.05 1.57 -48.08
N GLN A 49 14.30 0.38 -48.64
CA GLN A 49 13.94 -0.89 -48.01
C GLN A 49 14.67 -1.11 -46.69
N MET A 50 15.98 -0.85 -46.64
CA MET A 50 16.75 -0.91 -45.40
C MET A 50 16.20 0.07 -44.35
N TRP A 51 15.86 1.30 -44.76
CA TRP A 51 15.25 2.29 -43.89
C TRP A 51 13.89 1.84 -43.36
N ALA A 52 13.01 1.35 -44.24
CA ALA A 52 11.70 0.86 -43.87
C ALA A 52 11.78 -0.31 -42.88
N GLN A 53 12.74 -1.22 -43.07
CA GLN A 53 12.97 -2.34 -42.16
C GLN A 53 13.42 -1.85 -40.77
N ASP A 54 14.36 -0.91 -40.72
CA ASP A 54 14.87 -0.38 -39.45
C ASP A 54 13.77 0.38 -38.68
N VAL A 55 12.95 1.16 -39.40
CA VAL A 55 11.76 1.81 -38.84
C VAL A 55 10.76 0.77 -38.31
N ALA A 56 10.45 -0.28 -39.07
CA ALA A 56 9.54 -1.33 -38.63
C ALA A 56 10.06 -2.04 -37.37
N ALA A 57 11.36 -2.30 -37.30
CA ALA A 57 12.00 -2.90 -36.12
C ALA A 57 11.86 -1.99 -34.88
N MET A 58 12.10 -0.68 -35.04
CA MET A 58 11.97 0.29 -33.94
C MET A 58 10.52 0.50 -33.50
N VAL A 59 9.56 0.50 -34.43
CA VAL A 59 8.12 0.56 -34.10
C VAL A 59 7.72 -0.67 -33.30
N GLY A 60 8.17 -1.87 -33.71
CA GLY A 60 7.93 -3.11 -32.97
C GLY A 60 8.56 -3.09 -31.57
N TYR A 61 9.78 -2.58 -31.44
CA TYR A 61 10.43 -2.38 -30.15
C TYR A 61 9.63 -1.44 -29.24
N HIS A 62 9.22 -0.27 -29.76
CA HIS A 62 8.44 0.70 -29.00
C HIS A 62 7.11 0.11 -28.51
N ALA A 63 6.39 -0.61 -29.37
CA ALA A 63 5.15 -1.27 -29.01
C ALA A 63 5.38 -2.31 -27.90
N GLY A 64 6.40 -3.17 -28.05
CA GLY A 64 6.74 -4.19 -27.07
C GLY A 64 7.18 -3.61 -25.72
N ALA A 65 8.06 -2.61 -25.72
CA ALA A 65 8.51 -1.94 -24.51
C ALA A 65 7.35 -1.20 -23.81
N SER A 66 6.50 -0.50 -24.56
CA SER A 66 5.34 0.22 -24.00
C SER A 66 4.34 -0.74 -23.37
N ALA A 67 4.09 -1.89 -23.98
CA ALA A 67 3.21 -2.91 -23.40
C ALA A 67 3.71 -3.40 -22.04
N VAL A 68 5.02 -3.67 -21.92
CA VAL A 68 5.64 -4.06 -20.63
C VAL A 68 5.49 -2.94 -19.61
N VAL A 69 5.81 -1.69 -19.98
CA VAL A 69 5.69 -0.52 -19.09
C VAL A 69 4.24 -0.32 -18.62
N SER A 70 3.26 -0.48 -19.52
CA SER A 70 1.84 -0.31 -19.20
C SER A 70 1.27 -1.36 -18.23
N ALA A 71 1.94 -2.51 -18.10
CA ALA A 71 1.55 -3.57 -17.19
C ALA A 71 2.12 -3.40 -15.77
N LEU A 72 2.99 -2.41 -15.54
CA LEU A 72 3.48 -2.12 -14.19
C LEU A 72 2.42 -1.36 -13.38
N GLU A 73 2.06 -1.91 -12.22
CA GLU A 73 1.24 -1.21 -11.23
C GLU A 73 2.00 -0.01 -10.66
N PRO A 74 1.36 1.17 -10.53
CA PRO A 74 1.94 2.30 -9.82
C PRO A 74 2.31 1.91 -8.39
N PHE A 75 3.44 2.45 -7.90
CA PHE A 75 3.80 2.27 -6.50
C PHE A 75 2.75 2.91 -5.59
N VAL A 76 1.94 2.08 -4.93
CA VAL A 76 0.99 2.54 -3.90
C VAL A 76 1.78 2.76 -2.61
N GLN A 77 1.82 3.99 -2.11
CA GLN A 77 2.44 4.31 -0.83
C GLN A 77 1.46 3.95 0.32
N PRO A 78 1.72 2.93 1.17
CA PRO A 78 0.89 2.70 2.33
C PRO A 78 1.53 3.44 3.52
N LEU A 79 1.13 4.68 3.78
CA LEU A 79 1.64 5.42 4.94
C LEU A 79 0.60 6.12 5.82
N GLN A 80 -0.69 5.96 5.52
CA GLN A 80 -1.71 6.55 6.39
C GLN A 80 -1.81 5.81 7.74
N GLY A 81 -1.65 4.48 7.75
CA GLY A 81 -1.67 3.68 8.97
C GLY A 81 -0.43 3.85 9.87
N LEU A 82 0.76 4.02 9.28
CA LEU A 82 2.00 4.20 10.06
C LEU A 82 2.10 5.58 10.74
N ALA A 83 1.55 6.63 10.10
CA ALA A 83 1.50 7.97 10.69
C ALA A 83 0.61 7.99 11.95
N GLY A 84 -0.53 7.30 11.92
CA GLY A 84 -1.43 7.15 13.06
C GLY A 84 -0.88 6.24 14.16
N LEU A 85 -0.01 5.29 13.83
CA LEU A 85 0.57 4.36 14.81
C LEU A 85 1.49 5.08 15.80
N ARG A 86 2.30 6.05 15.35
CA ARG A 86 3.15 6.84 16.26
C ARG A 86 2.34 7.68 17.24
N THR A 87 1.26 8.32 16.78
CA THR A 87 0.39 9.12 17.64
C THR A 87 -0.39 8.24 18.62
N GLN A 88 -0.82 7.04 18.20
CA GLN A 88 -1.44 6.06 19.08
C GLN A 88 -0.48 5.52 20.15
N ILE A 89 0.77 5.20 19.79
CA ILE A 89 1.79 4.76 20.75
C ILE A 89 2.13 5.88 21.75
N ALA A 90 2.26 7.12 21.27
CA ALA A 90 2.53 8.27 22.14
C ALA A 90 1.35 8.63 23.07
N ALA A 91 0.11 8.34 22.65
CA ALA A 91 -1.09 8.57 23.47
C ALA A 91 -1.40 7.45 24.46
N ALA A 92 -0.77 6.27 24.34
CA ALA A 92 -1.02 5.12 25.21
C ALA A 92 -0.82 5.40 26.72
N PRO A 93 0.22 6.13 27.17
CA PRO A 93 0.39 6.48 28.59
C PRO A 93 -0.69 7.43 29.09
N ALA A 94 -1.14 8.37 28.26
CA ALA A 94 -2.20 9.33 28.60
C ALA A 94 -3.57 8.65 28.67
N ALA A 95 -3.85 7.67 27.79
CA ALA A 95 -5.04 6.85 27.85
C ALA A 95 -5.05 5.94 29.10
N ALA A 96 -3.91 5.37 29.46
CA ALA A 96 -3.75 4.61 30.70
C ALA A 96 -3.95 5.50 31.95
N ALA A 97 -3.37 6.71 31.95
CA ALA A 97 -3.57 7.68 33.02
C ALA A 97 -5.02 8.17 33.11
N ALA A 98 -5.71 8.38 31.98
CA ALA A 98 -7.13 8.73 31.95
C ALA A 98 -8.02 7.59 32.47
N SER A 99 -7.66 6.33 32.21
CA SER A 99 -8.35 5.17 32.79
C SER A 99 -8.11 5.01 34.30
N ALA A 100 -6.95 5.46 34.79
CA ALA A 100 -6.62 5.48 36.22
C ALA A 100 -7.19 6.70 36.96
N ALA A 101 -7.39 7.82 36.25
CA ALA A 101 -7.99 9.05 36.75
C ALA A 101 -9.52 9.09 36.60
N ALA A 102 -10.10 8.12 35.89
CA ALA A 102 -11.53 7.84 36.01
C ALA A 102 -11.80 7.60 37.50
N PRO A 103 -12.80 8.27 38.12
CA PRO A 103 -13.14 7.97 39.50
C PRO A 103 -13.32 6.47 39.58
N ALA A 104 -12.67 5.81 40.54
CA ALA A 104 -12.89 4.39 40.79
C ALA A 104 -14.40 4.21 40.78
N ARG A 105 -14.94 3.60 39.72
CA ARG A 105 -16.35 3.26 39.66
C ARG A 105 -16.44 2.17 40.71
N MET A 106 -16.68 2.59 41.96
CA MET A 106 -17.04 1.71 43.03
C MET A 106 -18.26 1.00 42.48
N LEU A 107 -18.07 -0.28 42.17
CA LEU A 107 -19.08 -1.07 41.50
C LEU A 107 -20.29 -1.02 42.43
N ALA A 108 -21.29 -0.22 42.08
CA ALA A 108 -22.45 0.05 42.91
C ALA A 108 -23.39 -1.15 42.84
N ILE A 109 -22.87 -2.33 43.22
CA ILE A 109 -23.61 -3.56 43.25
C ILE A 109 -24.53 -3.47 44.46
N GLN A 110 -25.82 -3.36 44.18
CA GLN A 110 -26.88 -3.59 45.15
C GLN A 110 -27.48 -4.96 44.82
N LEU A 111 -27.14 -5.97 45.61
CA LEU A 111 -27.64 -7.33 45.43
C LEU A 111 -28.73 -7.59 46.47
N GLY A 112 -29.99 -7.78 46.05
CA GLY A 112 -31.15 -7.99 46.92
C GLY A 112 -32.13 -6.82 46.93
N VAL A 113 -33.16 -6.90 47.78
CA VAL A 113 -34.34 -6.02 47.77
C VAL A 113 -34.29 -4.98 48.89
N ALA A 114 -34.70 -3.75 48.60
CA ALA A 114 -34.79 -2.62 49.54
C ALA A 114 -33.44 -2.15 50.13
N ASN A 115 -32.37 -2.17 49.34
CA ASN A 115 -31.07 -1.61 49.73
C ASN A 115 -30.93 -0.13 49.30
N VAL A 116 -30.39 0.72 50.17
CA VAL A 116 -30.14 2.16 49.95
C VAL A 116 -28.65 2.45 50.20
N GLY A 117 -27.93 2.94 49.20
CA GLY A 117 -26.49 3.22 49.28
C GLY A 117 -25.66 2.52 48.20
N VAL A 118 -24.40 2.15 48.50
CA VAL A 118 -23.44 1.63 47.50
C VAL A 118 -22.77 0.35 48.01
N GLY A 119 -22.85 -0.74 47.23
CA GLY A 119 -22.11 -1.97 47.49
C GLY A 119 -22.74 -2.91 48.52
N ASN A 120 -24.08 -2.92 48.67
CA ASN A 120 -24.78 -3.75 49.65
C ASN A 120 -25.20 -5.11 49.07
N VAL A 121 -25.10 -6.18 49.87
CA VAL A 121 -25.45 -7.57 49.51
C VAL A 121 -26.39 -8.15 50.59
N GLY A 122 -27.66 -8.37 50.23
CA GLY A 122 -28.77 -8.87 51.06
C GLY A 122 -30.02 -7.97 51.00
N ASN A 123 -30.92 -7.99 51.99
CA ASN A 123 -32.18 -7.19 51.96
C ASN A 123 -32.24 -6.09 53.02
N GLY A 124 -32.80 -4.92 52.69
CA GLY A 124 -33.14 -3.89 53.67
C GLY A 124 -31.94 -3.13 54.26
N ASN A 125 -30.81 -3.06 53.57
CA ASN A 125 -29.59 -2.41 54.05
C ASN A 125 -29.54 -0.92 53.68
N VAL A 126 -29.06 -0.06 54.59
CA VAL A 126 -28.87 1.37 54.39
C VAL A 126 -27.42 1.74 54.73
N GLY A 127 -26.63 2.16 53.73
CA GLY A 127 -25.22 2.55 53.92
C GLY A 127 -24.28 2.04 52.83
N LEU A 128 -22.98 2.00 53.13
CA LEU A 128 -21.92 1.54 52.23
C LEU A 128 -21.41 0.15 52.64
N LEU A 129 -21.21 -0.74 51.67
CA LEU A 129 -20.54 -2.05 51.82
C LEU A 129 -21.16 -2.98 52.88
N ASN A 130 -22.49 -3.05 52.95
CA ASN A 130 -23.18 -3.93 53.90
C ASN A 130 -23.35 -5.36 53.37
N PHE A 131 -23.07 -6.35 54.23
CA PHE A 131 -23.38 -7.75 53.99
C PHE A 131 -24.41 -8.25 54.99
N GLY A 132 -25.44 -8.97 54.53
CA GLY A 132 -26.54 -9.46 55.36
C GLY A 132 -27.83 -8.67 55.16
N SER A 133 -28.77 -8.73 56.11
CA SER A 133 -30.07 -8.07 56.00
C SER A 133 -30.33 -7.12 57.17
N GLY A 134 -30.81 -5.90 56.88
CA GLY A 134 -31.26 -4.92 57.88
C GLY A 134 -30.16 -4.02 58.45
N ASN A 135 -28.99 -3.94 57.82
CA ASN A 135 -27.86 -3.15 58.32
C ASN A 135 -28.09 -1.65 58.07
N ARG A 136 -27.63 -0.76 58.96
CA ARG A 136 -27.89 0.70 58.88
C ARG A 136 -26.67 1.61 59.10
N LEU A 137 -25.43 1.11 58.98
CA LEU A 137 -24.23 1.91 59.23
C LEU A 137 -23.06 1.57 58.30
N PHE A 138 -22.04 2.43 58.28
CA PHE A 138 -20.77 2.20 57.59
C PHE A 138 -20.06 0.97 58.18
N ALA A 139 -19.75 -0.02 57.35
CA ALA A 139 -18.90 -1.13 57.76
C ALA A 139 -17.45 -0.64 57.90
N VAL A 140 -17.09 -0.13 59.09
CA VAL A 140 -15.69 0.08 59.46
C VAL A 140 -15.28 -1.05 60.42
N GLU A 141 -14.39 -1.89 59.89
CA GLU A 141 -13.51 -2.89 60.51
C GLU A 141 -14.09 -4.10 61.25
N GLY A 142 -13.72 -5.27 60.73
CA GLY A 142 -13.01 -6.31 61.48
C GLY A 142 -13.58 -6.77 62.82
N VAL A 143 -14.00 -8.04 62.85
CA VAL A 143 -14.19 -8.88 64.04
C VAL A 143 -15.43 -8.56 64.87
N GLY A 144 -16.47 -9.38 64.62
CA GLY A 144 -17.31 -9.95 65.67
C GLY A 144 -18.23 -9.00 66.42
N ARG A 145 -19.52 -9.04 66.09
CA ARG A 145 -20.56 -9.23 67.09
C ARG A 145 -21.82 -9.75 66.43
N SER A 146 -22.11 -11.03 66.66
CA SER A 146 -23.45 -11.56 66.49
C SER A 146 -24.37 -10.90 67.51
N THR A 147 -25.54 -10.46 67.08
CA THR A 147 -26.75 -10.61 67.89
C THR A 147 -27.88 -11.05 66.97
N VAL A 148 -28.09 -12.36 66.99
CA VAL A 148 -29.21 -13.10 66.43
C VAL A 148 -30.31 -13.17 67.50
N PHE A 149 -31.50 -12.66 67.15
CA PHE A 149 -32.86 -13.04 67.55
C PHE A 149 -33.44 -12.68 68.93
N GLY A 150 -34.48 -11.83 68.91
CA GLY A 150 -35.90 -12.25 68.97
C GLY A 150 -36.49 -12.76 70.29
N ARG A 151 -37.32 -11.93 70.92
CA ARG A 151 -38.73 -12.22 71.28
C ARG A 151 -39.56 -10.97 71.03
#